data_AF-A0A4P8PNK2-F1
#
_entry.id   AF-A0A4P8PNK2-F1
#
_cell.length_a   1.000
_cell.length_b   1.000
_cell.length_c   1.000
_cell.angle_alpha   90.00
_cell.angle_beta   90.00
_cell.angle_gamma   90.00
#
_symmetry.space_group_name_H-M   'P 1'
#
loop_
_entity.id
_entity.type
_entity.pdbx_description
1 polymer ?
#
loop_
_entity_poly.entity_id
_entity_poly.type
_entity_poly.pdbx_seq_one_letter_code
_entity_poly.pdbx_strand_id
1 'polypeptide(L)'
;MSAFVTAMRVVGDLDDEFYRDERQRDVWNEAAAVGFQLFLWAAFLAAAVLPWVAGTVGAWTALGVLVVAVGISAATLGFARHRDVDLHATATLSKPRLALALVLYAVGVVGIVARLMVPNSDSPVSTWWGIAVGAAVGAAAAAYAIAAARRRRARFEAEED
;
A
#
# COMPACT_ATOMS: atom_id res chain seq x y z
N MET A 1 -24.51 12.29 1.67
CA MET A 1 -23.04 12.17 1.67
C MET A 1 -22.63 11.41 2.93
N SER A 2 -21.75 10.41 2.87
CA SER A 2 -21.38 9.62 4.07
C SER A 2 -20.48 10.43 5.02
N ALA A 3 -20.45 10.05 6.31
CA ALA A 3 -19.57 10.68 7.30
C ALA A 3 -18.09 10.59 6.88
N PHE A 4 -17.70 9.46 6.27
CA PHE A 4 -16.38 9.27 5.69
C PHE A 4 -16.06 10.30 4.59
N VAL A 5 -16.94 10.48 3.59
CA VAL A 5 -16.72 11.45 2.51
C VAL A 5 -16.65 12.88 3.06
N THR A 6 -17.46 13.19 4.07
CA THR A 6 -17.45 14.51 4.72
C THR A 6 -16.11 14.75 5.43
N ALA A 7 -15.62 13.78 6.20
CA ALA A 7 -14.32 13.89 6.87
C ALA A 7 -13.17 14.04 5.86
N MET A 8 -13.18 13.28 4.76
CA MET A 8 -12.14 13.38 3.73
C MET A 8 -12.17 14.73 2.99
N ARG A 9 -13.35 15.34 2.81
CA ARG A 9 -13.44 16.71 2.27
C ARG A 9 -12.79 17.72 3.20
N VAL A 10 -13.00 17.60 4.51
CA VAL A 10 -12.35 18.47 5.50
C VAL A 10 -10.84 18.25 5.51
N VAL A 11 -10.38 17.00 5.48
CA VAL A 11 -8.94 16.67 5.45
C VAL A 11 -8.26 17.22 4.19
N GLY A 12 -8.93 17.14 3.04
CA GLY A 12 -8.41 17.67 1.77
C GLY A 12 -8.74 19.13 1.49
N ASP A 13 -9.42 19.81 2.41
CA ASP A 13 -9.95 21.17 2.27
C ASP A 13 -10.72 21.41 0.96
N LEU A 14 -11.52 20.43 0.55
CA LEU A 14 -12.14 20.37 -0.78
C LEU A 14 -13.32 21.34 -0.98
N ASP A 15 -13.68 22.10 0.04
CA ASP A 15 -14.76 23.09 0.03
C ASP A 15 -14.25 24.53 -0.16
N ASP A 16 -12.93 24.72 -0.26
CA ASP A 16 -12.30 26.02 -0.50
C ASP A 16 -12.62 26.59 -1.90
N GLU A 17 -12.66 27.93 -2.00
CA GLU A 17 -12.90 28.62 -3.26
C GLU A 17 -11.84 28.36 -4.34
N PHE A 18 -10.63 27.97 -3.92
CA PHE A 18 -9.55 27.48 -4.78
C PHE A 18 -10.01 26.41 -5.78
N TYR A 19 -10.87 25.49 -5.36
CA TYR A 19 -11.34 24.39 -6.21
C TYR A 19 -12.39 24.79 -7.27
N ARG A 20 -12.81 26.07 -7.29
CA ARG A 20 -13.72 26.62 -8.32
C ARG A 20 -13.01 26.89 -9.66
N ASP A 21 -11.70 27.15 -9.63
CA ASP A 21 -10.88 27.30 -10.85
C ASP A 21 -10.41 25.92 -11.32
N GLU A 22 -10.84 25.51 -12.52
CA GLU A 22 -10.52 24.21 -13.09
C GLU A 22 -9.02 24.02 -13.31
N ARG A 23 -8.31 25.07 -13.75
CA ARG A 23 -6.87 24.98 -14.02
C ARG A 23 -6.08 24.77 -12.72
N GLN A 24 -6.45 25.49 -11.66
CA GLN A 24 -5.78 25.37 -10.37
C GLN A 24 -6.05 24.01 -9.74
N ARG A 25 -7.30 23.54 -9.82
CA ARG A 25 -7.70 22.20 -9.39
C ARG A 25 -6.89 21.11 -10.08
N ASP A 26 -6.70 21.19 -11.39
CA ASP A 26 -5.98 20.15 -12.15
C ASP A 26 -4.49 20.11 -11.79
N VAL A 27 -3.82 21.26 -11.74
CA VAL A 27 -2.41 21.34 -11.33
C VAL A 27 -2.23 20.85 -9.89
N TRP A 28 -3.16 21.19 -9.00
CA TRP A 28 -3.14 20.71 -7.63
C TRP A 28 -3.33 19.21 -7.52
N ASN A 29 -4.26 18.63 -8.30
CA ASN A 29 -4.49 17.20 -8.35
C ASN A 29 -3.24 16.44 -8.86
N GLU A 30 -2.56 16.96 -9.88
CA GLU A 30 -1.29 16.40 -10.36
C GLU A 30 -0.21 16.46 -9.28
N ALA A 31 -0.05 17.61 -8.62
CA ALA A 31 0.90 17.79 -7.52
C ALA A 31 0.60 16.84 -6.35
N ALA A 32 -0.67 16.69 -5.97
CA ALA A 32 -1.12 15.78 -4.92
C ALA A 32 -0.85 14.31 -5.30
N ALA A 33 -1.07 13.93 -6.56
CA ALA A 33 -0.75 12.59 -7.04
C ALA A 33 0.76 12.29 -6.99
N VAL A 34 1.60 13.26 -7.39
CA VAL A 34 3.06 13.16 -7.26
C VAL A 34 3.47 13.06 -5.80
N GLY A 35 2.96 13.94 -4.94
CA GLY A 35 3.23 13.97 -3.51
C GLY A 35 2.85 12.66 -2.81
N PHE A 36 1.65 12.13 -3.08
CA PHE A 36 1.21 10.85 -2.56
C PHE A 36 2.11 9.71 -3.01
N GLN A 37 2.54 9.71 -4.27
CA GLN A 37 3.44 8.68 -4.75
C GLN A 37 4.85 8.78 -4.14
N LEU A 38 5.38 9.99 -3.96
CA LEU A 38 6.65 10.22 -3.27
C LEU A 38 6.58 9.75 -1.82
N PHE A 39 5.48 10.03 -1.14
CA PHE A 39 5.21 9.51 0.21
C PHE A 39 5.25 7.97 0.24
N LEU A 40 4.56 7.29 -0.68
CA LEU A 40 4.58 5.83 -0.75
C LEU A 40 6.00 5.27 -0.98
N TRP A 41 6.77 5.90 -1.88
CA TRP A 41 8.16 5.50 -2.11
C TRP A 41 9.03 5.69 -0.88
N ALA A 42 8.93 6.84 -0.21
CA ALA A 42 9.66 7.11 1.02
C ALA A 42 9.27 6.11 2.13
N ALA A 43 7.98 5.81 2.27
CA ALA A 43 7.48 4.84 3.23
C ALA A 43 8.04 3.43 2.97
N PHE A 44 8.02 2.95 1.71
CA PHE A 44 8.56 1.64 1.37
C PHE A 44 10.09 1.57 1.51
N LEU A 45 10.81 2.63 1.13
CA LEU A 45 12.26 2.70 1.35
C LEU A 45 12.60 2.69 2.85
N ALA A 46 11.93 3.51 3.66
CA ALA A 46 12.12 3.54 5.10
C ALA A 46 11.82 2.17 5.73
N ALA A 47 10.69 1.56 5.36
CA ALA A 47 10.32 0.23 5.85
C ALA A 47 11.32 -0.86 5.42
N ALA A 48 11.88 -0.76 4.21
CA ALA A 48 12.88 -1.69 3.72
C ALA A 48 14.22 -1.56 4.43
N VAL A 49 14.60 -0.38 4.93
CA VAL A 49 15.93 -0.09 5.50
C VAL A 49 15.96 -0.19 7.03
N LEU A 50 14.96 0.38 7.70
CA LEU A 50 14.96 0.56 9.16
C LEU A 50 15.16 -0.73 9.97
N PRO A 51 14.53 -1.88 9.64
CA PRO A 51 14.73 -3.11 10.42
C PRO A 51 16.18 -3.62 10.39
N TRP A 52 16.92 -3.32 9.33
CA TRP A 52 18.31 -3.78 9.17
C TRP A 52 19.29 -2.87 9.88
N VAL A 53 19.07 -1.55 9.81
CA VAL A 53 19.99 -0.53 10.35
C VAL A 53 19.73 -0.25 11.84
N ALA A 54 18.46 -0.22 12.26
CA ALA A 54 18.06 0.15 13.61
C ALA A 54 17.47 -1.01 14.44
N GLY A 55 17.64 -2.25 13.97
CA GLY A 55 17.25 -3.47 14.69
C GLY A 55 15.76 -3.49 15.07
N THR A 56 15.46 -3.89 16.30
CA THR A 56 14.09 -4.05 16.82
C THR A 56 13.31 -2.73 16.82
N VAL A 57 13.95 -1.61 17.19
CA VAL A 57 13.32 -0.29 17.15
C VAL A 57 13.00 0.08 15.70
N GLY A 58 13.96 -0.12 14.80
CA GLY A 58 13.75 0.08 13.36
C GLY A 58 12.60 -0.76 12.81
N ALA A 59 12.44 -1.99 13.26
CA ALA A 59 11.36 -2.87 12.85
C ALA A 59 9.98 -2.39 13.31
N TRP A 60 9.84 -1.92 14.55
CA TRP A 60 8.59 -1.32 15.04
C TRP A 60 8.24 -0.03 14.29
N THR A 61 9.24 0.82 14.04
CA THR A 61 9.05 2.05 13.26
C THR A 61 8.64 1.72 11.82
N ALA A 62 9.30 0.76 11.17
CA ALA A 62 8.95 0.30 9.83
C ALA A 62 7.51 -0.23 9.75
N LEU A 63 7.09 -1.01 10.76
CA LEU A 63 5.72 -1.52 10.85
C LEU A 63 4.71 -0.37 10.95
N GLY A 64 4.96 0.61 11.82
CA GLY A 64 4.10 1.80 11.96
C GLY A 64 3.98 2.58 10.65
N VAL A 65 5.11 2.79 9.95
CA VAL A 65 5.14 3.45 8.63
C VAL A 65 4.30 2.69 7.60
N LEU A 66 4.43 1.36 7.52
CA LEU A 66 3.64 0.55 6.59
C LEU A 66 2.13 0.59 6.92
N VAL A 67 1.77 0.53 8.20
CA VAL A 67 0.36 0.63 8.63
C VAL A 67 -0.23 1.99 8.21
N VAL A 68 0.50 3.08 8.43
CA VAL A 68 0.07 4.43 8.01
C VAL A 68 -0.04 4.50 6.48
N ALA A 69 0.95 3.97 5.74
CA ALA A 69 0.92 3.98 4.28
C ALA A 69 -0.29 3.20 3.71
N VAL A 70 -0.61 2.05 4.30
CA VAL A 70 -1.81 1.26 3.95
C VAL A 70 -3.08 2.02 4.31
N GLY A 71 -3.15 2.63 5.49
CA GLY A 71 -4.31 3.40 5.95
C GLY A 71 -4.62 4.59 5.04
N ILE A 72 -3.61 5.39 4.69
CA ILE A 72 -3.77 6.52 3.76
C ILE A 72 -4.18 6.00 2.38
N SER A 73 -3.53 4.94 1.87
CA SER A 73 -3.90 4.36 0.57
C SER A 73 -5.35 3.87 0.54
N ALA A 74 -5.79 3.20 1.61
CA ALA A 74 -7.16 2.72 1.74
C ALA A 74 -8.17 3.87 1.81
N ALA A 75 -7.85 4.95 2.53
CA ALA A 75 -8.67 6.16 2.58
C ALA A 75 -8.77 6.83 1.20
N THR A 76 -7.64 7.00 0.49
CA THR A 76 -7.62 7.58 -0.86
C THR A 76 -8.44 6.75 -1.84
N LEU A 77 -8.24 5.42 -1.88
CA LEU A 77 -9.05 4.54 -2.73
C LEU A 77 -10.52 4.53 -2.32
N GLY A 78 -10.81 4.53 -1.03
CA GLY A 78 -12.18 4.57 -0.50
C GLY A 78 -12.90 5.84 -0.93
N PHE A 79 -12.23 6.99 -0.87
CA PHE A 79 -12.76 8.27 -1.30
C PHE A 79 -13.00 8.30 -2.82
N ALA A 80 -12.04 7.81 -3.61
CA ALA A 80 -12.18 7.72 -5.07
C ALA A 80 -13.36 6.83 -5.48
N ARG A 81 -13.55 5.67 -4.82
CA ARG A 81 -14.71 4.78 -5.06
C ARG A 81 -16.04 5.45 -4.74
N HIS A 82 -16.11 6.27 -3.69
CA HIS A 82 -17.32 7.04 -3.36
C HIS A 82 -17.61 8.18 -4.33
N ARG A 83 -16.70 8.46 -5.27
CA ARG A 83 -16.85 9.44 -6.36
C ARG A 83 -16.96 8.75 -7.72
N ASP A 84 -17.27 7.45 -7.72
CA ASP A 84 -17.49 6.65 -8.93
C ASP A 84 -16.31 6.66 -9.91
N VAL A 85 -15.09 6.85 -9.39
CA VAL A 85 -13.87 6.73 -10.19
C VAL A 85 -13.64 5.26 -10.52
N ASP A 86 -13.61 4.93 -11.80
CA ASP A 86 -13.26 3.58 -12.26
C ASP A 86 -11.77 3.29 -12.02
N LEU A 87 -11.49 2.57 -10.93
CA LEU A 87 -10.14 2.16 -10.55
C LEU A 87 -9.61 1.00 -11.43
N HIS A 88 -10.48 0.30 -12.16
CA HIS A 88 -10.12 -0.86 -12.96
C HIS A 88 -9.72 -0.49 -14.39
N ALA A 89 -10.17 0.65 -14.90
CA ALA A 89 -9.79 1.16 -16.22
C ALA A 89 -8.27 1.36 -16.39
N THR A 90 -7.54 1.68 -15.32
CA THR A 90 -6.13 2.14 -15.40
C THR A 90 -5.13 1.20 -14.71
N ALA A 91 -5.61 0.17 -14.01
CA ALA A 91 -4.79 -0.71 -13.18
C ALA A 91 -4.07 -1.80 -13.98
N THR A 92 -2.99 -1.44 -14.68
CA THR A 92 -2.07 -2.43 -15.25
C THR A 92 -1.01 -2.84 -14.22
N LEU A 93 -1.12 -4.07 -13.72
CA LEU A 93 -0.17 -4.68 -12.77
C LEU A 93 1.23 -4.93 -13.38
N SER A 94 1.38 -4.74 -14.69
CA SER A 94 2.61 -5.04 -15.42
C SER A 94 3.65 -3.92 -15.39
N LYS A 95 3.44 -2.85 -14.63
CA LYS A 95 4.38 -1.72 -14.61
C LYS A 95 5.62 -2.08 -13.77
N PRO A 96 6.86 -1.88 -14.28
CA PRO A 96 8.09 -2.17 -13.54
C PRO A 96 8.16 -1.41 -12.21
N ARG A 97 7.51 -0.25 -12.15
CA ARG A 97 7.31 0.54 -10.94
C ARG A 97 6.62 -0.22 -9.81
N LEU A 98 5.61 -1.04 -10.14
CA LEU A 98 4.90 -1.86 -9.16
C LEU A 98 5.81 -2.99 -8.66
N ALA A 99 6.56 -3.64 -9.56
CA ALA A 99 7.50 -4.68 -9.18
C ALA A 99 8.53 -4.17 -8.17
N LEU A 100 9.13 -2.99 -8.42
CA LEU A 100 10.08 -2.38 -7.50
C LEU A 100 9.43 -2.05 -6.13
N ALA A 101 8.22 -1.50 -6.12
CA ALA A 101 7.50 -1.22 -4.88
C ALA A 101 7.21 -2.51 -4.08
N LEU A 102 6.83 -3.59 -4.76
CA LEU A 102 6.61 -4.90 -4.14
C LEU A 102 7.89 -5.49 -3.56
N VAL A 103 9.03 -5.34 -4.25
CA VAL A 103 10.33 -5.78 -3.74
C VAL A 103 10.70 -5.02 -2.46
N LEU A 104 10.58 -3.69 -2.45
CA LEU A 104 10.85 -2.90 -1.24
C LEU A 104 9.93 -3.30 -0.09
N TYR A 105 8.64 -3.47 -0.37
CA TYR A 105 7.67 -3.93 0.61
C TYR A 105 8.06 -5.30 1.19
N ALA A 106 8.42 -6.27 0.33
CA ALA A 106 8.82 -7.60 0.76
C ALA A 106 10.10 -7.56 1.62
N VAL A 107 11.11 -6.77 1.24
CA VAL A 107 12.33 -6.59 2.03
C VAL A 107 12.02 -6.01 3.41
N GLY A 108 11.12 -5.01 3.48
CA GLY A 108 10.69 -4.44 4.75
C GLY A 108 9.96 -5.44 5.64
N VAL A 109 9.02 -6.21 5.07
CA VAL A 109 8.30 -7.26 5.80
C VAL A 109 9.26 -8.34 6.32
N VAL A 110 10.19 -8.81 5.49
CA VAL A 110 11.21 -9.79 5.89
C VAL A 110 12.07 -9.23 7.03
N GLY A 111 12.50 -7.97 6.94
CA GLY A 111 13.26 -7.31 8.00
C GLY A 111 12.48 -7.20 9.32
N ILE A 112 11.20 -6.83 9.25
CA ILE A 112 10.31 -6.76 10.42
C ILE A 112 10.18 -8.15 11.06
N VAL A 113 9.88 -9.17 10.26
CA VAL A 113 9.75 -10.56 10.73
C VAL A 113 11.05 -11.04 11.36
N ALA A 114 12.17 -10.84 10.68
CA ALA A 114 13.49 -11.27 11.16
C ALA A 114 13.87 -10.61 12.49
N ARG A 115 13.44 -9.37 12.75
CA ARG A 115 13.78 -8.65 13.99
C ARG A 115 12.79 -8.81 15.13
N LEU A 116 11.50 -8.99 14.82
CA LEU A 116 10.45 -9.09 15.83
C LEU A 116 10.07 -10.53 16.16
N MET A 117 10.38 -11.49 15.28
CA MET A 117 9.91 -12.87 15.39
C MET A 117 11.03 -13.90 15.58
N VAL A 118 12.29 -13.54 15.32
CA VAL A 118 13.43 -14.39 15.68
C VAL A 118 13.70 -14.19 17.18
N PRO A 119 13.51 -15.21 18.03
CA PRO A 119 13.44 -15.02 19.47
C PRO A 119 14.76 -14.54 20.08
N ASN A 120 14.70 -13.45 20.83
CA ASN A 120 15.48 -13.33 22.06
C ASN A 120 14.49 -13.53 23.23
N SER A 121 14.41 -14.77 23.74
CA SER A 121 13.85 -15.22 25.03
C SER A 121 12.43 -14.77 25.48
N ASP A 122 11.56 -15.77 25.71
CA ASP A 122 10.53 -15.91 26.78
C ASP A 122 9.21 -15.10 26.79
N SER A 123 8.37 -15.16 25.75
CA SER A 123 6.91 -14.92 25.97
C SER A 123 5.95 -15.56 24.94
N PRO A 124 4.93 -16.33 25.37
CA PRO A 124 4.01 -17.08 24.50
C PRO A 124 2.88 -16.26 23.85
N VAL A 125 2.73 -14.97 24.19
CA VAL A 125 1.69 -14.09 23.60
C VAL A 125 2.11 -13.49 22.25
N SER A 126 3.43 -13.50 21.96
CA SER A 126 4.02 -12.99 20.72
C SER A 126 3.74 -13.87 19.49
N THR A 127 3.38 -15.13 19.70
CA THR A 127 3.23 -16.16 18.66
C THR A 127 1.97 -15.97 17.79
N TRP A 128 0.86 -15.47 18.36
CA TRP A 128 -0.43 -15.42 17.63
C TRP A 128 -0.56 -14.22 16.70
N TRP A 129 -0.06 -13.05 17.09
CA TRP A 129 -0.09 -11.85 16.22
C TRP A 129 0.83 -11.99 15.02
N GLY A 130 1.95 -12.68 15.22
CA GLY A 130 2.87 -13.07 14.17
C GLY A 130 2.27 -13.95 13.08
N ILE A 131 1.55 -15.00 13.49
CA ILE A 131 0.86 -15.92 12.59
C ILE A 131 -0.28 -15.19 11.87
N ALA A 132 -1.03 -14.33 12.55
CA ALA A 132 -2.12 -13.57 11.94
C ALA A 132 -1.63 -12.62 10.84
N VAL A 133 -0.54 -11.88 11.08
CA VAL A 133 0.04 -10.96 10.10
C VAL A 133 0.73 -11.72 8.96
N GLY A 134 1.48 -12.78 9.28
CA GLY A 134 2.11 -13.64 8.27
C GLY A 134 1.09 -14.34 7.37
N ALA A 135 -0.03 -14.81 7.93
CA ALA A 135 -1.12 -15.41 7.17
C ALA A 135 -1.84 -14.39 6.28
N ALA A 136 -2.08 -13.17 6.76
CA ALA A 136 -2.72 -12.12 5.96
C ALA A 136 -1.84 -11.68 4.78
N VAL A 137 -0.54 -11.47 5.02
CA VAL A 137 0.41 -11.07 3.96
C VAL A 137 0.69 -12.23 3.01
N GLY A 138 0.86 -13.45 3.53
CA GLY A 138 1.03 -14.67 2.73
C GLY A 138 -0.20 -14.96 1.86
N ALA A 139 -1.41 -14.80 2.39
CA ALA A 139 -2.64 -14.96 1.63
C ALA A 139 -2.78 -13.89 0.53
N ALA A 140 -2.42 -12.64 0.82
CA ALA A 140 -2.43 -11.58 -0.19
C ALA A 140 -1.42 -11.83 -1.32
N ALA A 141 -0.21 -12.26 -0.98
CA ALA A 141 0.83 -12.61 -1.96
C ALA A 141 0.45 -13.86 -2.78
N ALA A 142 -0.10 -14.89 -2.15
CA ALA A 142 -0.59 -16.09 -2.82
C ALA A 142 -1.78 -15.78 -3.74
N ALA A 143 -2.75 -14.98 -3.29
CA ALA A 143 -3.86 -14.54 -4.12
C ALA A 143 -3.38 -13.76 -5.35
N TYR A 144 -2.38 -12.89 -5.17
CA TYR A 144 -1.74 -12.18 -6.28
C TYR A 144 -1.03 -13.12 -7.26
N ALA A 145 -0.25 -14.08 -6.78
CA ALA A 145 0.45 -15.05 -7.61
C ALA A 145 -0.53 -15.96 -8.38
N ILE A 146 -1.61 -16.40 -7.75
CA ILE A 146 -2.67 -17.21 -8.38
C ILE A 146 -3.39 -16.39 -9.46
N ALA A 147 -3.73 -15.14 -9.17
CA ALA A 147 -4.34 -14.24 -10.15
C ALA A 147 -3.40 -14.01 -11.36
N ALA A 148 -2.10 -13.87 -11.11
CA ALA A 148 -1.10 -13.73 -12.17
C ALA A 148 -0.94 -15.02 -13.01
N ALA A 149 -0.96 -16.20 -12.37
CA ALA A 149 -0.86 -17.50 -13.06
C ALA A 149 -2.12 -17.80 -13.90
N ARG A 150 -3.32 -17.51 -13.39
CA ARG A 150 -4.58 -17.66 -14.14
C ARG A 150 -4.59 -16.80 -15.40
N ARG A 151 -4.07 -15.58 -15.31
CA ARG A 151 -3.95 -14.67 -16.47
C ARG A 151 -2.96 -15.15 -17.52
N ARG A 152 -1.90 -15.87 -17.13
CA ARG A 152 -0.98 -16.48 -18.09
C ARG A 152 -1.67 -17.59 -18.86
N ARG A 153 -2.45 -18.45 -18.18
CA ARG A 153 -3.20 -19.54 -18.83
C ARG A 153 -4.28 -19.01 -19.79
N ALA A 154 -5.03 -18.00 -19.38
CA ALA A 154 -6.05 -17.38 -20.24
C ALA A 154 -5.49 -16.70 -21.51
N ARG A 155 -4.19 -16.39 -21.56
CA ARG A 155 -3.53 -15.88 -22.78
C ARG A 155 -3.12 -17.00 -23.73
N PHE A 156 -2.71 -18.14 -23.20
CA PHE A 156 -2.39 -19.31 -24.02
C PHE A 156 -3.66 -19.90 -24.66
N GLU A 157 -4.78 -19.96 -23.92
CA GLU A 157 -6.07 -20.44 -24.46
C GLU A 157 -6.65 -19.53 -25.54
N ALA A 158 -6.31 -18.23 -25.54
CA ALA A 158 -6.75 -17.27 -26.55
C ALA A 158 -5.84 -17.20 -27.80
N GLU A 159 -4.69 -17.89 -27.78
CA GLU A 159 -3.76 -18.01 -28.92
C GLU A 159 -3.95 -19.35 -29.68
N GLU A 160 -4.77 -20.27 -29.15
CA GLU A 160 -5.06 -21.59 -29.74
C GLU A 160 -6.39 -21.67 -30.53
N ASP A 161 -7.24 -20.62 -30.48
CA ASP A 161 -8.48 -20.44 -31.28
C ASP A 161 -8.25 -19.47 -32.47
#